data_AF-A0A4V3R7T0-F1
#
_entry.id   AF-A0A4V3R7T0-F1
#
_cell.length_a   1.000
_cell.length_b   1.000
_cell.length_c   1.000
_cell.angle_alpha   90.00
_cell.angle_beta   90.00
_cell.angle_gamma   90.00
#
_symmetry.space_group_name_H-M   'P 1'
#
loop_
_entity.id
_entity.type
_entity.pdbx_description
1 polymer ?
#
loop_
_entity_poly.entity_id
_entity_poly.type
_entity_poly.pdbx_seq_one_letter_code
_entity_poly.pdbx_strand_id
1 'polypeptide(L)'
;MPTVMLINLIPAHSLARWLMSVVDSVLEALGIEKSSTLEEIIYTIVILGVAILLGWMARKITVLLVNQWMSHYKSPFIEDMVRLKVVSRTSHIIPPLVFLALVPVAFETDPHTLARIEAIVIIYFMMVLGWSICSLLEIIWMAYDRHDNTKNLPLKGILNVGKGLVWIVIAIIIVSIILDKSPLALLTGLGAFAAALMLIFRDSILGFVAGIQLSTNDMLHVGDWIAVPKTIANGIVTDVSLTAVKIRNWDNTTVTMPPYTLVQDGFQNWTQMQKRGRRQIERSVYIDVTSVGPATPELIEECRKMPYMGEYIAEMQKLASEGKPTAVVGDGVPVNGSLDTNLGLFRAYIGLYVNHHPWVAQGGPICMVRLLEHTAQGIPLQLFCYLNTVDWVKYEGISSDIFEHIIAAAPVFGLSAYSSPTGRDVVNIANPNPKAMPYYGDRPLSSLPYNPTTNFMVPPNTSGDPGYTFSTVTVYPSDIPRATGETPVMPGMVEDHTSDTAPTPARD
;
A
#
# COMPACT_ATOMS: atom_id res chain seq x y z
N MET A 1 28.22 39.34 -18.70
CA MET A 1 28.48 39.64 -20.13
C MET A 1 27.90 38.56 -21.06
N PRO A 2 26.59 38.62 -21.41
CA PRO A 2 26.06 37.95 -22.59
C PRO A 2 25.39 38.91 -23.59
N THR A 3 25.34 40.22 -23.29
CA THR A 3 24.65 41.24 -24.10
C THR A 3 25.36 41.54 -25.42
N VAL A 4 26.65 41.22 -25.55
CA VAL A 4 27.47 41.58 -26.72
C VAL A 4 27.31 40.60 -27.89
N MET A 5 26.85 39.36 -27.66
CA MET A 5 26.75 38.36 -28.74
C MET A 5 25.46 38.46 -29.59
N LEU A 6 24.39 39.10 -29.10
CA LEU A 6 23.12 39.23 -29.83
C LEU A 6 23.06 40.46 -30.75
N ILE A 7 24.00 41.41 -30.61
CA ILE A 7 24.00 42.68 -31.35
C ILE A 7 24.53 42.52 -32.79
N ASN A 8 25.28 41.46 -33.09
CA ASN A 8 25.90 41.25 -34.40
C ASN A 8 25.06 40.46 -35.43
N LEU A 9 23.81 40.08 -35.09
CA LEU A 9 22.96 39.25 -35.95
C LEU A 9 21.80 39.98 -36.62
N ILE A 10 21.66 41.29 -36.41
CA ILE A 10 20.62 42.11 -37.03
C ILE A 10 21.32 43.27 -37.75
N PRO A 11 20.92 43.68 -38.97
CA PRO A 11 21.40 44.89 -39.63
C PRO A 11 20.85 46.16 -38.92
N ALA A 12 20.89 46.16 -37.59
CA ALA A 12 20.37 47.21 -36.72
C ALA A 12 21.21 48.49 -36.87
N HIS A 13 22.53 48.38 -37.09
CA HIS A 13 23.39 49.56 -37.15
C HIS A 13 23.18 50.43 -38.41
N SER A 14 22.75 49.86 -39.55
CA SER A 14 22.43 50.64 -40.76
C SER A 14 21.00 51.17 -40.72
N LEU A 15 20.04 50.35 -40.26
CA LEU A 15 18.64 50.75 -40.11
C LEU A 15 18.47 51.83 -39.03
N ALA A 16 19.16 51.70 -37.90
CA ALA A 16 19.14 52.69 -36.83
C ALA A 16 19.76 54.02 -37.28
N ARG A 17 20.91 54.01 -38.00
CA ARG A 17 21.49 55.24 -38.55
C ARG A 17 20.59 55.92 -39.58
N TRP A 18 19.94 55.13 -40.44
CA TRP A 18 18.93 55.67 -41.37
C TRP A 18 17.74 56.26 -40.61
N LEU A 19 17.23 55.56 -39.60
CA LEU A 19 16.13 56.04 -38.76
C LEU A 19 16.48 57.34 -38.03
N MET A 20 17.69 57.42 -37.46
CA MET A 20 18.22 58.63 -36.83
C MET A 20 18.29 59.78 -37.85
N SER A 21 18.77 59.53 -39.07
CA SER A 21 18.79 60.56 -40.12
C SER A 21 17.39 61.04 -40.52
N VAL A 22 16.37 60.16 -40.49
CA VAL A 22 14.98 60.54 -40.77
C VAL A 22 14.40 61.34 -39.60
N VAL A 23 14.68 60.95 -38.36
CA VAL A 23 14.26 61.67 -37.16
C VAL A 23 14.91 63.06 -37.12
N ASP A 24 16.22 63.14 -37.36
CA ASP A 24 16.97 64.40 -37.45
C ASP A 24 16.39 65.30 -38.56
N SER A 25 16.10 64.76 -39.74
CA SER A 25 15.47 65.52 -40.85
C SER A 25 14.07 66.07 -40.49
N VAL A 26 13.28 65.31 -39.73
CA VAL A 26 11.94 65.72 -39.30
C VAL A 26 12.01 66.78 -38.20
N LEU A 27 12.97 66.67 -37.29
CA LEU A 27 13.18 67.63 -36.20
C LEU A 27 13.78 68.95 -36.71
N GLU A 28 14.69 68.89 -37.68
CA GLU A 28 15.18 70.07 -38.41
C GLU A 28 14.06 70.75 -39.18
N ALA A 29 13.16 69.99 -39.83
CA ALA A 29 11.97 70.55 -40.50
C ALA A 29 10.95 71.20 -39.54
N LEU A 30 10.99 70.84 -38.26
CA LEU A 30 10.17 71.43 -37.19
C LEU A 30 10.86 72.63 -36.50
N GLY A 31 12.10 72.98 -36.89
CA GLY A 31 12.80 74.19 -36.44
C GLY A 31 13.39 74.12 -35.03
N ILE A 32 13.83 72.93 -34.59
CA ILE A 32 14.34 72.67 -33.23
C ILE A 32 15.88 72.63 -33.27
N GLU A 33 16.58 73.57 -32.60
CA GLU A 33 18.05 73.74 -32.62
C GLU A 33 18.77 73.20 -31.36
N LYS A 34 19.45 72.06 -31.55
CA LYS A 34 20.31 71.19 -30.70
C LYS A 34 21.01 71.70 -29.41
N SER A 35 20.45 72.59 -28.60
CA SER A 35 21.16 73.27 -27.49
C SER A 35 20.49 73.30 -26.11
N SER A 36 19.34 72.63 -25.87
CA SER A 36 18.71 72.62 -24.52
C SER A 36 18.26 71.23 -24.02
N THR A 37 18.25 71.04 -22.68
CA THR A 37 17.74 69.83 -21.99
C THR A 37 16.29 69.47 -22.34
N LEU A 38 15.52 70.46 -22.81
CA LEU A 38 14.14 70.28 -23.27
C LEU A 38 14.09 69.56 -24.63
N GLU A 39 15.09 69.74 -25.48
CA GLU A 39 15.19 69.05 -26.78
C GLU A 39 15.59 67.60 -26.63
N GLU A 40 16.46 67.27 -25.67
CA GLU A 40 16.82 65.88 -25.38
C GLU A 40 15.59 65.07 -24.97
N ILE A 41 14.71 65.68 -24.14
CA ILE A 41 13.42 65.08 -23.77
C ILE A 41 12.49 64.93 -24.99
N ILE A 42 12.40 65.94 -25.86
CA ILE A 42 11.59 65.87 -27.09
C ILE A 42 12.13 64.80 -28.04
N TYR A 43 13.45 64.72 -28.20
CA TYR A 43 14.16 63.74 -29.03
C TYR A 43 13.87 62.32 -28.56
N THR A 44 13.97 62.09 -27.25
CA THR A 44 13.62 60.81 -26.62
C THR A 44 12.16 60.44 -26.84
N ILE A 45 11.22 61.38 -26.66
CA ILE A 45 9.79 61.13 -26.85
C ILE A 45 9.49 60.79 -28.32
N VAL A 46 10.11 61.49 -29.27
CA VAL A 46 9.93 61.25 -30.71
C VAL A 46 10.49 59.88 -31.10
N ILE A 47 11.70 59.52 -30.66
CA ILE A 47 12.27 58.20 -30.96
C ILE A 47 11.45 57.08 -30.32
N LEU A 48 11.01 57.26 -29.07
CA LEU A 48 10.15 56.31 -28.39
C LEU A 48 8.84 56.10 -29.15
N GLY A 49 8.22 57.19 -29.62
CA GLY A 49 7.02 57.15 -30.45
C GLY A 49 7.25 56.44 -31.79
N VAL A 50 8.36 56.72 -32.46
CA VAL A 50 8.75 56.06 -33.72
C VAL A 50 9.01 54.57 -33.51
N ALA A 51 9.70 54.17 -32.44
CA ALA A 51 9.97 52.78 -32.12
C ALA A 51 8.67 51.99 -31.86
N ILE A 52 7.73 52.58 -31.11
CA ILE A 52 6.39 51.99 -30.88
C ILE A 52 5.61 51.86 -32.19
N LEU A 53 5.63 52.91 -33.02
CA LEU A 53 4.95 52.92 -34.33
C LEU A 53 5.51 51.84 -35.26
N LEU A 54 6.84 51.75 -35.38
CA LEU A 54 7.52 50.74 -36.17
C LEU A 54 7.22 49.32 -35.66
N GLY A 55 7.25 49.11 -34.34
CA GLY A 55 6.87 47.83 -33.74
C GLY A 55 5.41 47.44 -34.04
N TRP A 56 4.49 48.40 -33.95
CA TRP A 56 3.07 48.20 -34.30
C TRP A 56 2.87 47.92 -35.79
N MET A 57 3.52 48.68 -36.66
CA MET A 57 3.48 48.49 -38.12
C MET A 57 4.06 47.13 -38.51
N ALA A 58 5.24 46.77 -38.00
CA ALA A 58 5.88 45.49 -38.24
C ALA A 58 4.96 44.33 -37.85
N ARG A 59 4.35 44.39 -36.66
CA ARG A 59 3.34 43.42 -36.23
C ARG A 59 2.18 43.32 -37.23
N LYS A 60 1.59 44.45 -37.62
CA LYS A 60 0.42 44.48 -38.51
C LYS A 60 0.76 43.87 -39.88
N ILE A 61 1.92 44.21 -40.43
CA ILE A 61 2.43 43.65 -41.69
C ILE A 61 2.64 42.14 -41.56
N THR A 62 3.33 41.67 -40.51
CA THR A 62 3.55 40.23 -40.32
C THR A 62 2.24 39.45 -40.19
N VAL A 63 1.28 39.95 -39.42
CA VAL A 63 -0.04 39.28 -39.29
C VAL A 63 -0.76 39.23 -40.63
N LEU A 64 -0.75 40.31 -41.42
CA LEU A 64 -1.38 40.35 -42.74
C LEU A 64 -0.73 39.34 -43.70
N LEU A 65 0.60 39.35 -43.83
CA LEU A 65 1.33 38.46 -44.73
C LEU A 65 1.15 36.99 -44.35
N VAL A 66 1.28 36.67 -43.05
CA VAL A 66 1.16 35.29 -42.57
C VAL A 66 -0.28 34.79 -42.72
N ASN A 67 -1.30 35.61 -42.41
CA ASN A 67 -2.70 35.22 -42.62
C ASN A 67 -3.03 35.05 -44.11
N GLN A 68 -2.50 35.92 -44.97
CA GLN A 68 -2.69 35.83 -46.42
C GLN A 68 -2.03 34.54 -46.97
N TRP A 69 -0.83 34.22 -46.51
CA TRP A 69 -0.13 33.00 -46.92
C TRP A 69 -0.81 31.73 -46.39
N MET A 70 -1.26 31.73 -45.13
CA MET A 70 -2.04 30.63 -44.54
C MET A 70 -3.36 30.38 -45.29
N SER A 71 -4.01 31.41 -45.83
CA SER A 71 -5.25 31.25 -46.61
C SER A 71 -5.09 30.46 -47.90
N HIS A 72 -3.85 30.34 -48.42
CA HIS A 72 -3.56 29.57 -49.64
C HIS A 72 -3.45 28.05 -49.39
N TYR A 73 -3.31 27.60 -48.13
CA TYR A 73 -3.13 26.19 -47.79
C TYR A 73 -4.32 25.67 -46.98
N LYS A 74 -5.02 24.68 -47.52
CA LYS A 74 -6.11 23.97 -46.83
C LYS A 74 -5.54 22.79 -46.04
N SER A 75 -5.10 23.05 -44.82
CA SER A 75 -4.74 22.00 -43.85
C SER A 75 -5.55 22.20 -42.57
N PRO A 76 -6.09 21.12 -41.95
CA PRO A 76 -6.82 21.21 -40.68
C PRO A 76 -6.02 21.91 -39.57
N PHE A 77 -4.68 21.78 -39.59
CA PHE A 77 -3.78 22.46 -38.67
C PHE A 77 -3.77 23.99 -38.87
N ILE A 78 -3.77 24.45 -40.12
CA ILE A 78 -3.77 25.88 -40.46
C ILE A 78 -5.11 26.53 -40.09
N GLU A 79 -6.21 25.80 -40.27
CA GLU A 79 -7.54 26.25 -39.86
C GLU A 79 -7.64 26.47 -38.35
N ASP A 80 -7.06 25.56 -37.54
CA ASP A 80 -6.99 25.71 -36.09
C ASP A 80 -6.09 26.89 -35.66
N MET A 81 -4.95 27.10 -36.33
CA MET A 81 -4.06 28.25 -36.07
C MET A 81 -4.77 29.59 -36.31
N VAL A 82 -5.57 29.68 -37.38
CA VAL A 82 -6.37 30.87 -37.72
C VAL A 82 -7.52 31.04 -36.72
N ARG A 83 -8.25 29.97 -36.40
CA ARG A 83 -9.36 29.98 -35.42
C ARG A 83 -8.92 30.44 -34.04
N LEU A 84 -7.77 29.94 -33.56
CA LEU A 84 -7.22 30.30 -32.25
C LEU A 84 -6.46 31.63 -32.24
N LYS A 85 -6.42 32.34 -33.38
CA LYS A 85 -5.72 33.62 -33.55
C LYS A 85 -4.26 33.54 -33.11
N VAL A 86 -3.61 32.38 -33.28
CA VAL A 86 -2.25 32.14 -32.75
C VAL A 86 -1.25 33.10 -33.37
N VAL A 87 -1.35 33.33 -34.68
CA VAL A 87 -0.50 34.31 -35.37
C VAL A 87 -0.68 35.70 -34.75
N SER A 88 -1.92 36.13 -34.48
CA SER A 88 -2.17 37.42 -33.83
C SER A 88 -1.59 37.51 -32.41
N ARG A 89 -1.68 36.41 -31.64
CA ARG A 89 -1.15 36.29 -30.26
C ARG A 89 0.38 36.26 -30.25
N THR A 90 1.01 35.43 -31.09
CA THR A 90 2.46 35.28 -31.19
C THR A 90 3.13 36.51 -31.82
N SER A 91 2.46 37.22 -32.73
CA SER A 91 3.00 38.46 -33.31
C SER A 91 3.12 39.62 -32.31
N HIS A 92 2.56 39.52 -31.10
CA HIS A 92 2.86 40.49 -30.03
C HIS A 92 4.32 40.42 -29.56
N ILE A 93 5.10 39.39 -29.95
CA ILE A 93 6.55 39.30 -29.68
C ILE A 93 7.32 40.36 -30.47
N ILE A 94 6.79 40.82 -31.62
CA ILE A 94 7.49 41.71 -32.55
C ILE A 94 7.71 43.12 -31.96
N PRO A 95 6.69 43.82 -31.43
CA PRO A 95 6.87 45.15 -30.86
C PRO A 95 7.98 45.26 -29.78
N PRO A 96 8.07 44.38 -28.76
CA PRO A 96 9.13 44.47 -27.77
C PRO A 96 10.53 44.19 -28.34
N LEU A 97 10.67 43.29 -29.32
CA LEU A 97 11.96 43.05 -29.98
C LEU A 97 12.43 44.28 -30.77
N VAL A 98 11.53 44.90 -31.53
CA VAL A 98 11.82 46.14 -32.28
C VAL A 98 12.18 47.26 -31.31
N PHE A 99 11.46 47.35 -30.19
CA PHE A 99 11.72 48.35 -29.16
C PHE A 99 13.10 48.14 -28.50
N LEU A 100 13.46 46.91 -28.08
CA LEU A 100 14.77 46.60 -27.51
C LEU A 100 15.93 46.86 -28.50
N ALA A 101 15.69 46.76 -29.81
CA ALA A 101 16.71 47.04 -30.82
C ALA A 101 16.94 48.55 -31.06
N LEU A 102 15.93 49.40 -30.82
CA LEU A 102 15.97 50.83 -31.15
C LEU A 102 16.23 51.73 -29.93
N VAL A 103 15.83 51.30 -28.73
CA VAL A 103 15.94 52.09 -27.50
C VAL A 103 17.37 52.42 -27.06
N PRO A 104 18.38 51.53 -27.20
CA PRO A 104 19.76 51.87 -26.86
C PRO A 104 20.33 53.04 -27.68
N VAL A 105 19.74 53.32 -28.85
CA VAL A 105 20.14 54.42 -29.74
C VAL A 105 19.52 55.76 -29.28
N ALA A 106 18.45 55.71 -28.49
CA ALA A 106 17.71 56.88 -28.04
C ALA A 106 18.22 57.48 -26.71
N PHE A 107 18.98 56.70 -25.94
CA PHE A 107 19.43 57.04 -24.59
C PHE A 107 20.94 56.78 -24.45
N GLU A 108 21.77 57.65 -25.05
CA GLU A 108 23.23 57.60 -24.84
C GLU A 108 23.67 58.26 -23.52
N THR A 109 22.81 59.09 -22.91
CA THR A 109 23.15 60.07 -21.86
C THR A 109 22.71 59.70 -20.43
N ASP A 110 21.71 58.82 -20.24
CA ASP A 110 21.28 58.34 -18.91
C ASP A 110 21.13 56.79 -18.83
N PRO A 111 22.18 56.08 -18.39
CA PRO A 111 22.17 54.63 -18.27
C PRO A 111 21.14 54.05 -17.28
N HIS A 112 20.74 54.80 -16.25
CA HIS A 112 19.84 54.29 -15.21
C HIS A 112 18.38 54.27 -15.68
N THR A 113 17.94 55.29 -16.41
CA THR A 113 16.60 55.34 -17.00
C THR A 113 16.45 54.33 -18.13
N LEU A 114 17.50 54.18 -18.96
CA LEU A 114 17.57 53.15 -20.00
C LEU A 114 17.37 51.73 -19.41
N ALA A 115 18.10 51.37 -18.36
CA ALA A 115 18.01 50.06 -17.73
C ALA A 115 16.59 49.75 -17.18
N ARG A 116 15.89 50.75 -16.63
CA ARG A 116 14.51 50.58 -16.14
C ARG A 116 13.53 50.37 -17.29
N ILE A 117 13.67 51.12 -18.38
CA ILE A 117 12.83 50.99 -19.57
C ILE A 117 13.06 49.61 -20.22
N GLU A 118 14.31 49.19 -20.37
CA GLU A 118 14.66 47.85 -20.88
C GLU A 118 14.06 46.75 -20.01
N ALA A 119 14.17 46.84 -18.67
CA ALA A 119 13.57 45.88 -17.77
C ALA A 119 12.04 45.76 -17.96
N ILE A 120 11.31 46.88 -18.07
CA ILE A 120 9.86 46.88 -18.32
C ILE A 120 9.53 46.19 -19.66
N VAL A 121 10.33 46.44 -20.69
CA VAL A 121 10.11 45.87 -22.03
C VAL A 121 10.44 44.39 -22.04
N ILE A 122 11.50 43.95 -21.37
CA ILE A 122 11.84 42.53 -21.23
C ILE A 122 10.75 41.81 -20.43
N ILE A 123 10.17 42.43 -19.39
CA ILE A 123 9.02 41.87 -18.66
C ILE A 123 7.82 41.71 -19.59
N TYR A 124 7.49 42.74 -20.38
CA TYR A 124 6.43 42.67 -21.38
C TYR A 124 6.70 41.58 -22.44
N PHE A 125 7.94 41.48 -22.92
CA PHE A 125 8.38 40.43 -23.85
C PHE A 125 8.19 39.03 -23.25
N MET A 126 8.59 38.82 -21.98
CA MET A 126 8.42 37.55 -21.27
C MET A 126 6.95 37.16 -21.12
N MET A 127 6.07 38.11 -20.77
CA MET A 127 4.63 37.86 -20.66
C MET A 127 4.03 37.41 -22.01
N VAL A 128 4.41 38.10 -23.08
CA VAL A 128 3.96 37.75 -24.43
C VAL A 128 4.54 36.41 -24.89
N LEU A 129 5.81 36.13 -24.56
CA LEU A 129 6.46 34.85 -24.84
C LEU A 129 5.71 33.70 -24.15
N GLY A 130 5.35 33.87 -22.87
CA GLY A 130 4.54 32.91 -22.12
C GLY A 130 3.19 32.64 -22.78
N TRP A 131 2.46 33.69 -23.19
CA TRP A 131 1.21 33.53 -23.95
C TRP A 131 1.40 32.82 -25.29
N SER A 132 2.49 33.13 -25.99
CA SER A 132 2.80 32.54 -27.29
C SER A 132 3.11 31.04 -27.18
N ILE A 133 3.92 30.64 -26.20
CA ILE A 133 4.21 29.23 -25.90
C ILE A 133 2.94 28.50 -25.49
N CYS A 134 2.12 29.08 -24.61
CA CYS A 134 0.85 28.48 -24.21
C CYS A 134 -0.11 28.30 -25.38
N SER A 135 -0.15 29.26 -26.31
CA SER A 135 -0.96 29.19 -27.53
C SER A 135 -0.45 28.11 -28.49
N LEU A 136 0.87 27.91 -28.56
CA LEU A 136 1.48 26.84 -29.34
C LEU A 136 1.17 25.46 -28.75
N LEU A 137 1.34 25.29 -27.43
CA LEU A 137 1.00 24.05 -26.72
C LEU A 137 -0.47 23.66 -26.94
N GLU A 138 -1.37 24.65 -27.00
CA GLU A 138 -2.80 24.43 -27.24
C GLU A 138 -3.08 23.94 -28.67
N ILE A 139 -2.38 24.46 -29.69
CA ILE A 139 -2.50 23.93 -31.05
C ILE A 139 -1.95 22.51 -31.14
N ILE A 140 -0.77 22.25 -30.56
CA ILE A 140 -0.18 20.91 -30.56
C ILE A 140 -1.15 19.91 -29.91
N TRP A 141 -1.77 20.30 -28.80
CA TRP A 141 -2.78 19.50 -28.15
C TRP A 141 -4.02 19.27 -29.03
N MET A 142 -4.56 20.30 -29.70
CA MET A 142 -5.71 20.13 -30.59
C MET A 142 -5.42 19.21 -31.78
N ALA A 143 -4.20 19.30 -32.34
CA ALA A 143 -3.76 18.41 -33.41
C ALA A 143 -3.67 16.96 -32.93
N TYR A 144 -3.10 16.73 -31.74
CA TYR A 144 -3.00 15.40 -31.13
C TYR A 144 -4.37 14.82 -30.75
N ASP A 145 -5.24 15.62 -30.14
CA ASP A 145 -6.58 15.21 -29.71
C ASP A 145 -7.45 14.76 -30.90
N ARG A 146 -7.29 15.44 -32.05
CA ARG A 146 -8.01 15.12 -33.29
C ARG A 146 -7.51 13.84 -33.98
N HIS A 147 -6.22 13.54 -33.91
CA HIS A 147 -5.62 12.45 -34.71
C HIS A 147 -5.35 11.19 -33.88
N ASP A 148 -4.79 11.33 -32.69
CA ASP A 148 -4.19 10.24 -31.92
C ASP A 148 -4.94 9.88 -30.64
N ASN A 149 -5.80 10.77 -30.11
CA ASN A 149 -6.60 10.51 -28.90
C ASN A 149 -7.86 9.65 -29.16
N THR A 150 -7.67 8.54 -29.87
CA THR A 150 -8.72 7.56 -30.22
C THR A 150 -9.42 6.92 -29.01
N LYS A 151 -8.79 7.00 -27.82
CA LYS A 151 -9.31 6.46 -26.56
C LYS A 151 -10.00 7.49 -25.65
N ASN A 152 -10.19 8.74 -26.11
CA ASN A 152 -10.82 9.83 -25.35
C ASN A 152 -10.22 10.01 -23.94
N LEU A 153 -8.90 9.89 -23.82
CA LEU A 153 -8.23 10.06 -22.53
C LEU A 153 -8.35 11.52 -22.08
N PRO A 154 -8.53 11.81 -20.78
CA PRO A 154 -8.68 13.17 -20.24
C PRO A 154 -7.35 13.95 -20.21
N LEU A 155 -6.70 14.11 -21.36
CA LEU A 155 -5.36 14.69 -21.52
C LEU A 155 -5.32 16.22 -21.38
N LYS A 156 -6.49 16.88 -21.31
CA LYS A 156 -6.60 18.33 -21.07
C LYS A 156 -5.94 18.74 -19.75
N GLY A 157 -5.95 17.85 -18.74
CA GLY A 157 -5.21 18.06 -17.49
C GLY A 157 -3.71 18.23 -17.72
N ILE A 158 -3.11 17.41 -18.59
CA ILE A 158 -1.68 17.46 -18.92
C ILE A 158 -1.33 18.79 -19.62
N LEU A 159 -2.17 19.25 -20.55
CA LEU A 159 -1.99 20.55 -21.19
C LEU A 159 -1.99 21.69 -20.16
N ASN A 160 -2.92 21.66 -19.20
CA ASN A 160 -3.00 22.68 -18.15
C ASN A 160 -1.76 22.66 -17.24
N VAL A 161 -1.25 21.48 -16.89
CA VAL A 161 0.01 21.33 -16.14
C VAL A 161 1.19 21.91 -16.95
N GLY A 162 1.27 21.61 -18.25
CA GLY A 162 2.30 22.15 -19.13
C GLY A 162 2.25 23.69 -19.24
N LYS A 163 1.05 24.27 -19.42
CA LYS A 163 0.85 25.73 -19.39
C LYS A 163 1.26 26.34 -18.05
N GLY A 164 0.93 25.67 -16.94
CA GLY A 164 1.35 26.07 -15.60
C GLY A 164 2.87 26.12 -15.45
N LEU A 165 3.58 25.09 -15.94
CA LEU A 165 5.05 25.04 -15.90
C LEU A 165 5.69 26.20 -16.68
N VAL A 166 5.16 26.53 -17.87
CA VAL A 166 5.61 27.69 -18.66
C VAL A 166 5.48 28.98 -17.85
N TRP A 167 4.33 29.20 -17.20
CA TRP A 167 4.12 30.39 -16.38
C TRP A 167 5.02 30.46 -15.16
N ILE A 168 5.33 29.33 -14.51
CA ILE A 168 6.30 29.28 -13.40
C ILE A 168 7.68 29.73 -13.89
N VAL A 169 8.15 29.23 -15.03
CA VAL A 169 9.45 29.62 -15.60
C VAL A 169 9.47 31.10 -15.95
N ILE A 170 8.43 31.61 -16.62
CA ILE A 170 8.31 33.03 -16.97
C ILE A 170 8.28 33.92 -15.72
N ALA A 171 7.55 33.52 -14.68
CA ALA A 171 7.50 34.25 -13.41
C ALA A 171 8.87 34.31 -12.73
N ILE A 172 9.63 33.21 -12.70
CA ILE A 172 11.00 33.19 -12.14
C ILE A 172 11.91 34.16 -12.91
N ILE A 173 11.82 34.19 -14.24
CA ILE A 173 12.62 35.11 -15.07
C ILE A 173 12.23 36.57 -14.81
N ILE A 174 10.94 36.87 -14.72
CA ILE A 174 10.45 38.23 -14.41
C ILE A 174 10.95 38.69 -13.03
N VAL A 175 10.82 37.84 -12.01
CA VAL A 175 11.30 38.16 -10.65
C VAL A 175 12.83 38.31 -10.64
N SER A 176 13.55 37.51 -11.42
CA SER A 176 15.01 37.64 -11.62
C SER A 176 15.39 39.01 -12.16
N ILE A 177 14.66 39.52 -13.15
CA ILE A 177 14.89 40.85 -13.73
C ILE A 177 14.59 41.95 -12.70
N ILE A 178 13.50 41.83 -11.95
CA ILE A 178 13.10 42.84 -10.94
C ILE A 178 14.10 42.91 -9.78
N LEU A 179 14.59 41.76 -9.31
CA LEU A 179 15.50 41.66 -8.18
C LEU A 179 16.98 41.80 -8.57
N ASP A 180 17.28 41.91 -9.86
CA ASP A 180 18.64 41.90 -10.42
C ASP A 180 19.48 40.71 -9.92
N LYS A 181 18.85 39.53 -9.91
CA LYS A 181 19.48 38.25 -9.54
C LYS A 181 19.38 37.28 -10.70
N SER A 182 20.32 36.35 -10.83
CA SER A 182 20.23 35.35 -11.88
C SER A 182 19.01 34.43 -11.66
N PRO A 183 18.31 33.98 -12.73
CA PRO A 183 17.21 33.04 -12.59
C PRO A 183 17.62 31.75 -11.89
N LEU A 184 18.88 31.33 -12.10
CA LEU A 184 19.46 30.15 -11.46
C LEU A 184 19.57 30.33 -9.94
N ALA A 185 19.97 31.51 -9.44
CA ALA A 185 20.06 31.75 -7.99
C ALA A 185 18.68 31.70 -7.30
N LEU A 186 17.65 32.20 -7.98
CA LEU A 186 16.27 32.08 -7.50
C LEU A 186 15.80 30.63 -7.51
N LEU A 187 16.10 29.90 -8.59
CA LEU A 187 15.75 28.48 -8.70
C LEU A 187 16.45 27.62 -7.64
N THR A 188 17.72 27.92 -7.31
CA THR A 188 18.44 27.21 -6.24
C THR A 188 17.84 27.47 -4.88
N GLY A 189 17.44 28.72 -4.58
CA GLY A 189 16.77 29.05 -3.32
C GLY A 189 15.40 28.38 -3.22
N LEU A 190 14.61 28.45 -4.29
CA LEU A 190 13.28 27.83 -4.36
C LEU A 190 13.36 26.30 -4.32
N GLY A 191 14.36 25.71 -4.97
CA GLY A 191 14.64 24.28 -4.95
C GLY A 191 15.07 23.79 -3.57
N ALA A 192 15.95 24.51 -2.89
CA ALA A 192 16.34 24.20 -1.52
C ALA A 192 15.14 24.27 -0.56
N PHE A 193 14.31 25.31 -0.70
CA PHE A 193 13.09 25.45 0.08
C PHE A 193 12.07 24.34 -0.22
N ALA A 194 11.87 23.99 -1.48
CA ALA A 194 10.99 22.90 -1.89
C ALA A 194 11.47 21.53 -1.38
N ALA A 195 12.78 21.27 -1.40
CA ALA A 195 13.36 20.06 -0.85
C ALA A 195 13.19 19.98 0.68
N ALA A 196 13.38 21.10 1.39
CA ALA A 196 13.14 21.19 2.82
C ALA A 196 11.65 20.95 3.15
N LEU A 197 10.73 21.57 2.40
CA LEU A 197 9.29 21.33 2.52
C LEU A 197 8.95 19.86 2.24
N MET A 198 9.51 19.26 1.20
CA MET A 198 9.29 17.84 0.87
C MET A 198 9.77 16.94 2.01
N LEU A 199 10.91 17.26 2.64
CA LEU A 199 11.41 16.51 3.79
C LEU A 199 10.47 16.62 4.99
N ILE A 200 9.97 17.82 5.28
CA ILE A 200 9.05 18.07 6.40
C ILE A 200 7.69 17.38 6.17
N PHE A 201 7.16 17.45 4.96
CA PHE A 201 5.83 16.94 4.62
C PHE A 201 5.81 15.53 4.03
N ARG A 202 6.97 14.85 3.97
CA ARG A 202 7.09 13.52 3.36
C ARG A 202 6.02 12.56 3.83
N ASP A 203 5.89 12.41 5.14
CA ASP A 203 4.99 11.41 5.73
C ASP A 203 3.52 11.83 5.62
N SER A 204 3.24 13.15 5.58
CA SER A 204 1.88 13.66 5.31
C SER A 204 1.45 13.38 3.87
N ILE A 205 2.35 13.56 2.90
CA ILE A 205 2.11 13.26 1.49
C ILE A 205 1.90 11.75 1.31
N LEU A 206 2.77 10.92 1.89
CA LEU A 206 2.63 9.46 1.85
C LEU A 206 1.33 8.99 2.51
N GLY A 207 1.00 9.54 3.68
CA GLY A 207 -0.26 9.25 4.38
C GLY A 207 -1.47 9.58 3.51
N PHE A 208 -1.52 10.78 2.93
CA PHE A 208 -2.62 11.22 2.07
C PHE A 208 -2.77 10.36 0.81
N VAL A 209 -1.67 10.09 0.10
CA VAL A 209 -1.69 9.25 -1.12
C VAL A 209 -2.12 7.83 -0.79
N ALA A 210 -1.60 7.24 0.29
CA ALA A 210 -1.99 5.92 0.75
C ALA A 210 -3.46 5.88 1.21
N GLY A 211 -3.94 6.93 1.90
CA GLY A 211 -5.33 7.05 2.31
C GLY A 211 -6.29 7.07 1.11
N ILE A 212 -5.97 7.84 0.06
CA ILE A 212 -6.71 7.78 -1.21
C ILE A 212 -6.66 6.37 -1.78
N GLN A 213 -5.47 5.77 -1.88
CA GLN A 213 -5.30 4.45 -2.48
C GLN A 213 -6.10 3.36 -1.76
N LEU A 214 -6.11 3.35 -0.42
CA LEU A 214 -6.90 2.42 0.37
C LEU A 214 -8.39 2.58 0.10
N SER A 215 -8.88 3.81 0.01
CA SER A 215 -10.28 4.12 -0.25
C SER A 215 -10.70 3.83 -1.69
N THR A 216 -9.89 4.16 -2.69
CA THR A 216 -10.23 3.96 -4.11
C THR A 216 -10.17 2.51 -4.53
N ASN A 217 -9.29 1.71 -3.91
CA ASN A 217 -9.13 0.29 -4.23
C ASN A 217 -9.93 -0.64 -3.31
N ASP A 218 -10.80 -0.09 -2.46
CA ASP A 218 -11.68 -0.87 -1.57
C ASP A 218 -10.92 -1.86 -0.67
N MET A 219 -9.72 -1.48 -0.21
CA MET A 219 -8.82 -2.40 0.48
C MET A 219 -9.18 -2.61 1.95
N LEU A 220 -9.82 -1.62 2.57
CA LEU A 220 -10.06 -1.58 4.02
C LEU A 220 -11.37 -0.87 4.35
N HIS A 221 -12.18 -1.50 5.19
CA HIS A 221 -13.42 -0.94 5.72
C HIS A 221 -13.44 -0.83 7.23
N VAL A 222 -14.24 0.10 7.75
CA VAL A 222 -14.64 0.09 9.15
C VAL A 222 -15.41 -1.20 9.43
N GLY A 223 -15.06 -1.89 10.51
CA GLY A 223 -15.59 -3.20 10.87
C GLY A 223 -14.73 -4.38 10.40
N ASP A 224 -13.74 -4.17 9.54
CA ASP A 224 -12.86 -5.26 9.11
C ASP A 224 -12.00 -5.75 10.28
N TRP A 225 -11.90 -7.08 10.44
CA TRP A 225 -10.85 -7.66 11.29
C TRP A 225 -9.55 -7.72 10.50
N ILE A 226 -8.56 -6.94 10.93
CA ILE A 226 -7.22 -6.95 10.35
C ILE A 226 -6.14 -7.29 11.37
N ALA A 227 -5.07 -7.91 10.88
CA ALA A 227 -3.82 -8.07 11.59
C ALA A 227 -2.69 -7.50 10.72
N VAL A 228 -1.90 -6.60 11.29
CA VAL A 228 -0.83 -5.88 10.56
C VAL A 228 0.51 -6.45 11.02
N PRO A 229 1.23 -7.21 10.17
CA PRO A 229 2.52 -7.78 10.52
C PRO A 229 3.51 -6.74 11.04
N LYS A 230 4.41 -7.14 11.96
CA LYS A 230 5.43 -6.27 12.59
C LYS A 230 4.88 -5.13 13.47
N THR A 231 3.56 -5.08 13.70
CA THR A 231 2.93 -4.13 14.63
C THR A 231 2.14 -4.87 15.70
N ILE A 232 1.68 -4.14 16.70
CA ILE A 232 0.76 -4.66 17.73
C ILE A 232 -0.71 -4.66 17.27
N ALA A 233 -1.01 -4.25 16.05
CA ALA A 233 -2.39 -4.14 15.58
C ALA A 233 -2.94 -5.50 15.14
N ASN A 234 -3.92 -5.99 15.90
CA ASN A 234 -4.71 -7.17 15.58
C ASN A 234 -6.09 -7.02 16.21
N GLY A 235 -7.08 -6.68 15.37
CA GLY A 235 -8.44 -6.49 15.81
C GLY A 235 -9.31 -5.77 14.77
N ILE A 236 -10.37 -5.10 15.24
CA ILE A 236 -11.41 -4.54 14.38
C ILE A 236 -11.08 -3.08 14.03
N VAL A 237 -11.14 -2.75 12.75
CA VAL A 237 -11.02 -1.37 12.27
C VAL A 237 -12.20 -0.56 12.78
N THR A 238 -11.92 0.52 13.50
CA THR A 238 -12.94 1.40 14.07
C THR A 238 -13.13 2.69 13.28
N ASP A 239 -12.07 3.16 12.63
CA ASP A 239 -12.07 4.42 11.87
C ASP A 239 -11.01 4.38 10.78
N VAL A 240 -11.36 4.89 9.60
CA VAL A 240 -10.47 5.01 8.44
C VAL A 240 -10.57 6.44 7.93
N SER A 241 -9.48 7.18 8.04
CA SER A 241 -9.34 8.53 7.51
C SER A 241 -8.19 8.61 6.50
N LEU A 242 -8.08 9.74 5.80
CA LEU A 242 -6.99 9.96 4.84
C LEU A 242 -5.59 9.95 5.47
N THR A 243 -5.48 10.18 6.77
CA THR A 243 -4.20 10.35 7.46
C THR A 243 -3.97 9.36 8.59
N ALA A 244 -5.02 8.68 9.06
CA ALA A 244 -4.94 7.72 10.15
C ALA A 244 -5.96 6.59 10.00
N VAL A 245 -5.55 5.40 10.41
CA VAL A 245 -6.42 4.22 10.61
C VAL A 245 -6.37 3.85 12.08
N LYS A 246 -7.55 3.63 12.68
CA LYS A 246 -7.69 3.21 14.09
C LYS A 246 -8.23 1.80 14.18
N ILE A 247 -7.53 0.96 14.92
CA ILE A 247 -7.84 -0.46 15.09
C ILE A 247 -8.03 -0.72 16.58
N ARG A 248 -9.13 -1.35 16.96
CA ARG A 248 -9.38 -1.82 18.31
C ARG A 248 -8.88 -3.25 18.44
N ASN A 249 -7.83 -3.43 19.23
CA ASN A 249 -7.24 -4.73 19.51
C ASN A 249 -8.16 -5.62 20.37
N TRP A 250 -7.83 -6.91 20.43
CA TRP A 250 -8.54 -7.89 21.27
C TRP A 250 -8.45 -7.60 22.78
N ASP A 251 -7.39 -6.93 23.22
CA ASP A 251 -7.26 -6.40 24.59
C ASP A 251 -8.02 -5.07 24.81
N ASN A 252 -8.84 -4.68 23.84
CA ASN A 252 -9.65 -3.47 23.81
C ASN A 252 -8.84 -2.15 23.76
N THR A 253 -7.53 -2.20 23.46
CA THR A 253 -6.73 -1.00 23.20
C THR A 253 -6.97 -0.45 21.79
N THR A 254 -6.75 0.85 21.57
CA THR A 254 -6.85 1.46 20.23
C THR A 254 -5.46 1.77 19.68
N VAL A 255 -5.09 1.09 18.59
CA VAL A 255 -3.86 1.35 17.84
C VAL A 255 -4.18 2.31 16.70
N THR A 256 -3.44 3.42 16.62
CA THR A 256 -3.55 4.37 15.52
C THR A 256 -2.29 4.32 14.68
N MET A 257 -2.43 4.19 13.37
CA MET A 257 -1.31 4.15 12.44
C MET A 257 -1.61 4.92 11.15
N PRO A 258 -0.58 5.41 10.45
CA PRO A 258 -0.79 6.08 9.18
C PRO A 258 -1.15 5.05 8.06
N PRO A 259 -1.99 5.43 7.09
CA PRO A 259 -2.39 4.55 5.98
C PRO A 259 -1.23 3.93 5.19
N TYR A 260 -0.11 4.66 5.05
CA TYR A 260 1.03 4.17 4.28
C TYR A 260 1.66 2.91 4.89
N THR A 261 1.56 2.69 6.21
CA THR A 261 2.02 1.45 6.84
C THR A 261 1.26 0.24 6.28
N LEU A 262 -0.05 0.36 6.10
CA LEU A 262 -0.89 -0.72 5.56
C LEU A 262 -0.60 -1.00 4.08
N VAL A 263 -0.35 0.05 3.30
CA VAL A 263 -0.04 -0.07 1.87
C VAL A 263 1.38 -0.63 1.66
N GLN A 264 2.34 -0.21 2.48
CA GLN A 264 3.75 -0.56 2.32
C GLN A 264 4.09 -1.96 2.87
N ASP A 265 3.70 -2.26 4.11
CA ASP A 265 4.03 -3.55 4.76
C ASP A 265 2.98 -4.63 4.46
N GLY A 266 1.79 -4.23 3.99
CA GLY A 266 0.64 -5.12 3.83
C GLY A 266 -0.03 -5.45 5.15
N PHE A 267 -1.22 -6.05 5.07
CA PHE A 267 -1.97 -6.51 6.23
C PHE A 267 -2.82 -7.74 5.86
N GLN A 268 -3.14 -8.56 6.86
CA GLN A 268 -4.04 -9.68 6.72
C GLN A 268 -5.46 -9.23 7.05
N ASN A 269 -6.38 -9.36 6.09
CA ASN A 269 -7.80 -9.08 6.30
C ASN A 269 -8.58 -10.40 6.49
N TRP A 270 -9.16 -10.59 7.67
CA TRP A 270 -9.89 -11.79 8.06
C TRP A 270 -11.39 -11.73 7.71
N THR A 271 -11.92 -10.59 7.25
CA THR A 271 -13.33 -10.44 6.87
C THR A 271 -13.75 -11.44 5.79
N GLN A 272 -12.86 -11.74 4.83
CA GLN A 272 -13.17 -12.72 3.79
C GLN A 272 -13.20 -14.16 4.32
N MET A 273 -12.40 -14.48 5.34
CA MET A 273 -12.47 -15.77 6.04
C MET A 273 -13.83 -15.91 6.75
N GLN A 274 -14.29 -14.85 7.43
CA GLN A 274 -15.62 -14.81 8.05
C GLN A 274 -16.74 -14.99 7.02
N LYS A 275 -16.71 -14.25 5.91
CA LYS A 275 -17.71 -14.33 4.83
C LYS A 275 -17.77 -15.71 4.17
N ARG A 276 -16.63 -16.38 4.02
CA ARG A 276 -16.54 -17.73 3.45
C ARG A 276 -17.00 -18.84 4.41
N GLY A 277 -17.21 -18.53 5.69
CA GLY A 277 -17.69 -19.48 6.69
C GLY A 277 -16.73 -20.64 6.98
N ARG A 278 -15.45 -20.52 6.59
CA ARG A 278 -14.45 -21.59 6.73
C ARG A 278 -13.14 -21.04 7.26
N ARG A 279 -12.60 -21.68 8.29
CA ARG A 279 -11.31 -21.31 8.91
C ARG A 279 -10.32 -22.47 8.86
N GLN A 280 -9.10 -22.17 8.44
CA GLN A 280 -8.04 -23.16 8.24
C GLN A 280 -7.42 -23.59 9.58
N ILE A 281 -7.19 -24.88 9.76
CA ILE A 281 -6.26 -25.46 10.73
C ILE A 281 -4.97 -25.81 10.00
N GLU A 282 -3.86 -25.28 10.49
CA GLU A 282 -2.51 -25.64 10.07
C GLU A 282 -1.60 -25.76 11.30
N ARG A 283 -1.58 -26.95 11.91
CA ARG A 283 -0.84 -27.23 13.15
C ARG A 283 -0.19 -28.61 13.07
N SER A 284 0.89 -28.82 13.83
CA SER A 284 1.66 -30.05 13.80
C SER A 284 1.80 -30.68 15.19
N VAL A 285 1.76 -32.01 15.23
CA VAL A 285 2.24 -32.82 16.37
C VAL A 285 3.59 -33.40 16.00
N TYR A 286 4.57 -33.30 16.90
CA TYR A 286 5.89 -33.87 16.67
C TYR A 286 5.91 -35.33 17.10
N ILE A 287 6.31 -36.23 16.20
CA ILE A 287 6.44 -37.66 16.47
C ILE A 287 7.90 -37.98 16.75
N ASP A 288 8.14 -38.75 17.80
CA ASP A 288 9.47 -39.25 18.15
C ASP A 288 9.94 -40.23 17.07
N VAL A 289 11.09 -39.91 16.46
CA VAL A 289 11.70 -40.67 15.37
C VAL A 289 12.06 -42.08 15.83
N THR A 290 12.44 -42.26 17.10
CA THR A 290 12.81 -43.56 17.66
C THR A 290 11.63 -44.52 17.77
N SER A 291 10.40 -43.98 17.77
CA SER A 291 9.16 -44.77 17.78
C SER A 291 8.70 -45.19 16.37
N VAL A 292 9.33 -44.67 15.31
CA VAL A 292 8.96 -45.00 13.93
C VAL A 292 9.60 -46.31 13.50
N GLY A 293 8.78 -47.24 13.01
CA GLY A 293 9.21 -48.57 12.61
C GLY A 293 8.30 -49.22 11.57
N PRO A 294 8.65 -50.43 11.11
CA PRO A 294 7.80 -51.19 10.21
C PRO A 294 6.47 -51.54 10.89
N ALA A 295 5.38 -51.53 10.12
CA ALA A 295 4.11 -52.01 10.64
C ALA A 295 4.12 -53.53 10.75
N THR A 296 3.96 -54.06 11.96
CA THR A 296 3.88 -55.50 12.15
C THR A 296 2.51 -56.03 11.71
N PRO A 297 2.39 -57.30 11.29
CA PRO A 297 1.10 -57.91 10.96
C PRO A 297 0.08 -57.80 12.10
N GLU A 298 0.54 -57.90 13.34
CA GLU A 298 -0.29 -57.75 14.54
C GLU A 298 -0.82 -56.32 14.66
N LEU A 299 0.03 -55.31 14.42
CA LEU A 299 -0.39 -53.91 14.44
C LEU A 299 -1.42 -53.61 13.35
N ILE A 300 -1.24 -54.16 12.14
CA ILE A 300 -2.21 -53.99 11.05
C ILE A 300 -3.58 -54.58 11.45
N GLU A 301 -3.60 -55.74 12.10
CA GLU A 301 -4.84 -56.38 12.54
C GLU A 301 -5.50 -55.64 13.72
N GLU A 302 -4.74 -55.07 14.64
CA GLU A 302 -5.29 -54.18 15.68
C GLU A 302 -5.84 -52.88 15.06
N CYS A 303 -5.12 -52.27 14.13
CA CYS A 303 -5.58 -51.09 13.39
C CYS A 303 -6.88 -51.36 12.62
N ARG A 304 -7.08 -52.59 12.10
CA ARG A 304 -8.29 -52.98 11.37
C ARG A 304 -9.57 -52.86 12.21
N LYS A 305 -9.46 -52.95 13.54
CA LYS A 305 -10.59 -52.79 14.47
C LYS A 305 -10.97 -51.32 14.71
N MET A 306 -10.10 -50.38 14.34
CA MET A 306 -10.36 -48.96 14.52
C MET A 306 -11.38 -48.44 13.49
N PRO A 307 -12.12 -47.36 13.81
CA PRO A 307 -13.06 -46.75 12.88
C PRO A 307 -12.41 -46.43 11.52
N TYR A 308 -13.11 -46.78 10.43
CA TYR A 308 -12.73 -46.51 9.03
C TYR A 308 -11.48 -47.24 8.50
N MET A 309 -10.65 -47.81 9.37
CA MET A 309 -9.40 -48.46 8.97
C MET A 309 -9.60 -49.82 8.30
N GLY A 310 -10.68 -50.54 8.60
CA GLY A 310 -10.94 -51.86 8.03
C GLY A 310 -11.04 -51.86 6.50
N GLU A 311 -11.86 -50.95 5.94
CA GLU A 311 -12.02 -50.77 4.50
C GLU A 311 -10.72 -50.27 3.84
N TYR A 312 -10.05 -49.31 4.48
CA TYR A 312 -8.77 -48.78 4.01
C TYR A 312 -7.70 -49.87 3.89
N ILE A 313 -7.51 -50.68 4.94
CA ILE A 313 -6.51 -51.75 4.94
C ILE A 313 -6.82 -52.80 3.86
N ALA A 314 -8.10 -53.16 3.69
CA ALA A 314 -8.50 -54.11 2.66
C ALA A 314 -8.19 -53.61 1.25
N GLU A 315 -8.49 -52.34 0.95
CA GLU A 315 -8.16 -51.75 -0.37
C GLU A 315 -6.65 -51.63 -0.57
N MET A 316 -5.90 -51.24 0.46
CA MET A 316 -4.43 -51.18 0.38
C MET A 316 -3.79 -52.55 0.14
N GLN A 317 -4.28 -53.60 0.80
CA GLN A 317 -3.79 -54.97 0.59
C GLN A 317 -4.10 -55.48 -0.82
N LYS A 318 -5.29 -55.14 -1.36
CA LYS A 318 -5.65 -55.42 -2.74
C LYS A 318 -4.73 -54.70 -3.72
N LEU A 319 -4.51 -53.40 -3.56
CA LEU A 319 -3.59 -52.63 -4.40
C LEU A 319 -2.16 -53.18 -4.34
N ALA A 320 -1.70 -53.57 -3.15
CA ALA A 320 -0.40 -54.21 -2.97
C ALA A 320 -0.30 -55.54 -3.74
N SER A 321 -1.37 -56.36 -3.74
CA SER A 321 -1.41 -57.61 -4.51
C SER A 321 -1.40 -57.40 -6.02
N GLU A 322 -1.87 -56.23 -6.48
CA GLU A 322 -1.84 -55.80 -7.88
C GLU A 322 -0.51 -55.11 -8.26
N GLY A 323 0.44 -54.98 -7.32
CA GLY A 323 1.72 -54.30 -7.54
C GLY A 323 1.60 -52.77 -7.70
N LYS A 324 0.49 -52.18 -7.26
CA LYS A 324 0.26 -50.72 -7.31
C LYS A 324 0.77 -50.02 -6.04
N PRO A 325 1.13 -48.73 -6.11
CA PRO A 325 1.53 -47.95 -4.93
C PRO A 325 0.39 -47.86 -3.90
N THR A 326 0.68 -48.16 -2.64
CA THR A 326 -0.26 -48.06 -1.51
C THR A 326 -0.17 -46.73 -0.77
N ALA A 327 0.87 -45.93 -1.02
CA ALA A 327 1.18 -44.73 -0.26
C ALA A 327 0.47 -43.44 -0.74
N VAL A 328 -0.32 -43.53 -1.81
CA VAL A 328 -0.74 -42.39 -2.64
C VAL A 328 -2.27 -42.30 -2.69
N VAL A 329 -2.81 -41.09 -2.50
CA VAL A 329 -4.23 -40.79 -2.76
C VAL A 329 -4.56 -41.08 -4.22
N GLY A 330 -5.59 -41.89 -4.45
CA GLY A 330 -6.05 -42.33 -5.78
C GLY A 330 -7.53 -42.68 -5.77
N ASP A 331 -8.04 -43.19 -6.89
CA ASP A 331 -9.45 -43.55 -7.03
C ASP A 331 -9.84 -44.63 -5.99
N GLY A 332 -10.70 -44.24 -5.03
CA GLY A 332 -11.13 -45.10 -3.91
C GLY A 332 -10.32 -44.98 -2.62
N VAL A 333 -9.24 -44.20 -2.60
CA VAL A 333 -8.36 -44.00 -1.43
C VAL A 333 -8.43 -42.54 -0.99
N PRO A 334 -9.20 -42.22 0.08
CA PRO A 334 -9.48 -40.83 0.42
C PRO A 334 -8.30 -40.09 1.06
N VAL A 335 -7.25 -40.80 1.50
CA VAL A 335 -6.19 -40.24 2.36
C VAL A 335 -4.80 -40.80 2.03
N ASN A 336 -3.75 -40.05 2.39
CA ASN A 336 -2.37 -40.52 2.26
C ASN A 336 -1.93 -41.33 3.49
N GLY A 337 -1.23 -42.44 3.28
CA GLY A 337 -0.71 -43.32 4.34
C GLY A 337 -0.19 -44.63 3.74
N SER A 338 0.52 -45.46 4.49
CA SER A 338 1.05 -46.73 3.98
C SER A 338 0.87 -47.83 5.03
N LEU A 339 0.77 -49.08 4.57
CA LEU A 339 0.80 -50.27 5.43
C LEU A 339 2.23 -50.70 5.80
N ASP A 340 3.27 -50.06 5.27
CA ASP A 340 4.67 -50.48 5.46
C ASP A 340 5.23 -50.04 6.81
N THR A 341 4.73 -48.93 7.35
CA THR A 341 5.24 -48.30 8.58
C THR A 341 4.10 -47.95 9.52
N ASN A 342 4.38 -47.98 10.82
CA ASN A 342 3.41 -47.56 11.83
C ASN A 342 3.01 -46.08 11.68
N LEU A 343 3.95 -45.20 11.31
CA LEU A 343 3.69 -43.80 10.98
C LEU A 343 2.82 -43.65 9.73
N GLY A 344 3.00 -44.52 8.74
CA GLY A 344 2.14 -44.59 7.55
C GLY A 344 0.69 -44.95 7.90
N LEU A 345 0.49 -45.95 8.77
CA LEU A 345 -0.82 -46.36 9.27
C LEU A 345 -1.48 -45.25 10.09
N PHE A 346 -0.71 -44.63 10.98
CA PHE A 346 -1.21 -43.55 11.82
C PHE A 346 -1.67 -42.36 10.99
N ARG A 347 -0.90 -41.98 9.97
CA ARG A 347 -1.27 -40.89 9.04
C ARG A 347 -2.55 -41.20 8.27
N ALA A 348 -2.73 -42.44 7.82
CA ALA A 348 -3.98 -42.88 7.19
C ALA A 348 -5.17 -42.75 8.16
N TYR A 349 -5.01 -43.26 9.39
CA TYR A 349 -6.04 -43.19 10.41
C TYR A 349 -6.47 -41.76 10.73
N ILE A 350 -5.52 -40.85 10.99
CA ILE A 350 -5.85 -39.45 11.26
C ILE A 350 -6.51 -38.80 10.05
N GLY A 351 -6.05 -39.10 8.83
CA GLY A 351 -6.70 -38.65 7.61
C GLY A 351 -8.17 -39.07 7.56
N LEU A 352 -8.46 -40.36 7.83
CA LEU A 352 -9.81 -40.89 7.80
C LEU A 352 -10.68 -40.32 8.91
N TYR A 353 -10.14 -40.19 10.12
CA TYR A 353 -10.80 -39.60 11.26
C TYR A 353 -11.24 -38.15 10.96
N VAL A 354 -10.31 -37.32 10.47
CA VAL A 354 -10.60 -35.92 10.12
C VAL A 354 -11.57 -35.84 8.94
N ASN A 355 -11.44 -36.74 7.95
CA ASN A 355 -12.36 -36.79 6.81
C ASN A 355 -13.79 -37.17 7.21
N HIS A 356 -14.01 -37.84 8.34
CA HIS A 356 -15.35 -38.14 8.87
C HIS A 356 -15.78 -37.20 10.01
N HIS A 357 -14.96 -36.22 10.36
CA HIS A 357 -15.24 -35.32 11.47
C HIS A 357 -16.34 -34.31 11.10
N PRO A 358 -17.40 -34.15 11.93
CA PRO A 358 -18.60 -33.39 11.56
C PRO A 358 -18.35 -31.89 11.33
N TRP A 359 -17.33 -31.33 12.00
CA TRP A 359 -16.98 -29.91 11.88
C TRP A 359 -15.95 -29.61 10.80
N VAL A 360 -15.36 -30.62 10.19
CA VAL A 360 -14.38 -30.45 9.11
C VAL A 360 -15.12 -30.26 7.80
N ALA A 361 -14.67 -29.30 7.00
CA ALA A 361 -15.27 -28.92 5.74
C ALA A 361 -15.13 -30.04 4.70
N GLN A 362 -16.28 -30.61 4.30
CA GLN A 362 -16.40 -31.63 3.27
C GLN A 362 -16.59 -31.00 1.89
N GLY A 363 -16.12 -31.69 0.84
CA GLY A 363 -16.28 -31.26 -0.57
C GLY A 363 -15.66 -29.91 -0.90
N GLY A 364 -14.71 -29.46 -0.08
CA GLY A 364 -14.07 -28.15 -0.14
C GLY A 364 -12.54 -28.24 -0.34
N PRO A 365 -11.77 -27.22 0.08
CA PRO A 365 -10.32 -27.20 -0.05
C PRO A 365 -9.63 -28.40 0.63
N ILE A 366 -8.36 -28.61 0.27
CA ILE A 366 -7.51 -29.75 0.64
C ILE A 366 -7.60 -30.07 2.15
N CYS A 367 -7.93 -31.31 2.47
CA CYS A 367 -7.73 -31.92 3.78
C CYS A 367 -6.59 -32.92 3.66
N MET A 368 -5.50 -32.72 4.42
CA MET A 368 -4.34 -33.60 4.36
C MET A 368 -3.66 -33.72 5.72
N VAL A 369 -3.11 -34.90 5.95
CA VAL A 369 -2.15 -35.16 7.02
C VAL A 369 -0.82 -35.46 6.34
N ARG A 370 0.20 -34.65 6.62
CA ARG A 370 1.51 -34.75 5.96
C ARG A 370 2.65 -34.69 6.95
N LEU A 371 3.80 -35.19 6.53
CA LEU A 371 5.05 -35.03 7.27
C LEU A 371 5.77 -33.79 6.74
N LEU A 372 6.31 -32.98 7.64
CA LEU A 372 7.27 -31.92 7.31
C LEU A 372 8.70 -32.43 7.47
N GLU A 373 9.67 -31.58 7.15
CA GLU A 373 11.09 -31.90 7.32
C GLU A 373 11.39 -32.30 8.77
N HIS A 374 12.23 -33.33 8.91
CA HIS A 374 12.66 -33.83 10.22
C HIS A 374 13.45 -32.76 10.98
N THR A 375 13.17 -32.62 12.27
CA THR A 375 13.81 -31.64 13.16
C THR A 375 14.46 -32.33 14.36
N ALA A 376 15.26 -31.61 15.14
CA ALA A 376 15.81 -32.15 16.40
C ALA A 376 14.72 -32.56 17.42
N GLN A 377 13.52 -32.02 17.28
CA GLN A 377 12.33 -32.31 18.08
C GLN A 377 11.48 -33.44 17.48
N GLY A 378 11.99 -34.19 16.50
CA GLY A 378 11.27 -35.29 15.85
C GLY A 378 10.66 -34.90 14.50
N ILE A 379 9.75 -35.75 14.02
CA ILE A 379 9.10 -35.62 12.69
C ILE A 379 7.77 -34.89 12.87
N PRO A 380 7.59 -33.67 12.32
CA PRO A 380 6.32 -32.95 12.45
C PRO A 380 5.26 -33.59 11.54
N LEU A 381 4.20 -34.11 12.17
CA LEU A 381 2.96 -34.55 11.52
C LEU A 381 1.99 -33.36 11.48
N GLN A 382 1.89 -32.69 10.33
CA GLN A 382 1.03 -31.54 10.13
C GLN A 382 -0.36 -31.97 9.70
N LEU A 383 -1.38 -31.49 10.42
CA LEU A 383 -2.76 -31.48 9.98
C LEU A 383 -3.05 -30.16 9.25
N PHE A 384 -3.53 -30.28 8.01
CA PHE A 384 -3.98 -29.17 7.20
C PHE A 384 -5.42 -29.45 6.76
N CYS A 385 -6.38 -28.70 7.28
CA CYS A 385 -7.79 -28.83 6.91
C CYS A 385 -8.53 -27.51 7.16
N TYR A 386 -9.82 -27.47 6.87
CA TYR A 386 -10.68 -26.32 7.12
C TYR A 386 -11.86 -26.76 7.98
N LEU A 387 -12.24 -25.96 8.97
CA LEU A 387 -13.47 -26.16 9.73
C LEU A 387 -14.62 -25.36 9.11
N ASN A 388 -15.85 -25.85 9.24
CA ASN A 388 -17.10 -25.19 8.82
C ASN A 388 -17.57 -24.11 9.82
N THR A 389 -16.67 -23.56 10.62
CA THR A 389 -17.00 -22.50 11.59
C THR A 389 -15.93 -21.43 11.57
N VAL A 390 -16.38 -20.19 11.76
CA VAL A 390 -15.54 -19.00 11.91
C VAL A 390 -15.62 -18.40 13.31
N ASP A 391 -16.55 -18.91 14.13
CA ASP A 391 -16.61 -18.59 15.56
C ASP A 391 -15.32 -19.03 16.24
N TRP A 392 -14.66 -18.08 16.90
CA TRP A 392 -13.31 -18.30 17.40
C TRP A 392 -13.30 -19.33 18.55
N VAL A 393 -14.24 -19.26 19.48
CA VAL A 393 -14.28 -20.18 20.63
C VAL A 393 -14.55 -21.60 20.16
N LYS A 394 -15.52 -21.80 19.26
CA LYS A 394 -15.79 -23.11 18.66
C LYS A 394 -14.59 -23.62 17.86
N TYR A 395 -13.97 -22.76 17.07
CA TYR A 395 -12.78 -23.13 16.29
C TYR A 395 -11.64 -23.66 17.18
N GLU A 396 -11.29 -22.96 18.26
CA GLU A 396 -10.22 -23.42 19.17
C GLU A 396 -10.63 -24.68 19.92
N GLY A 397 -11.89 -24.78 20.38
CA GLY A 397 -12.39 -25.98 21.05
C GLY A 397 -12.31 -27.24 20.17
N ILE A 398 -12.77 -27.14 18.92
CA ILE A 398 -12.70 -28.24 17.94
C ILE A 398 -11.24 -28.56 17.59
N SER A 399 -10.40 -27.54 17.39
CA SER A 399 -8.98 -27.76 17.13
C SER A 399 -8.29 -28.47 18.29
N SER A 400 -8.61 -28.13 19.54
CA SER A 400 -8.04 -28.82 20.70
C SER A 400 -8.48 -30.28 20.76
N ASP A 401 -9.78 -30.55 20.62
CA ASP A 401 -10.35 -31.91 20.64
C ASP A 401 -9.69 -32.83 19.59
N ILE A 402 -9.54 -32.35 18.35
CA ILE A 402 -8.85 -33.09 17.28
C ILE A 402 -7.40 -33.42 17.66
N PHE A 403 -6.66 -32.45 18.21
CA PHE A 403 -5.25 -32.66 18.54
C PHE A 403 -5.05 -33.50 19.81
N GLU A 404 -5.94 -33.40 20.79
CA GLU A 404 -5.99 -34.30 21.95
C GLU A 404 -6.20 -35.75 21.49
N HIS A 405 -7.13 -35.99 20.56
CA HIS A 405 -7.34 -37.31 19.97
C HIS A 405 -6.12 -37.81 19.19
N ILE A 406 -5.47 -36.97 18.37
CA ILE A 406 -4.24 -37.33 17.65
C ILE A 406 -3.16 -37.80 18.64
N ILE A 407 -2.92 -37.03 19.70
CA ILE A 407 -1.88 -37.37 20.69
C ILE A 407 -2.26 -38.64 21.47
N ALA A 408 -3.53 -38.79 21.88
CA ALA A 408 -4.00 -39.95 22.61
C ALA A 408 -4.01 -41.24 21.78
N ALA A 409 -4.21 -41.13 20.45
CA ALA A 409 -4.23 -42.29 19.55
C ALA A 409 -2.82 -42.79 19.19
N ALA A 410 -1.79 -41.94 19.21
CA ALA A 410 -0.44 -42.30 18.77
C ALA A 410 0.13 -43.59 19.42
N PRO A 411 -0.02 -43.83 20.74
CA PRO A 411 0.50 -45.06 21.37
C PRO A 411 -0.11 -46.35 20.85
N VAL A 412 -1.35 -46.33 20.34
CA VAL A 412 -1.99 -47.51 19.72
C VAL A 412 -1.21 -47.97 18.48
N PHE A 413 -0.55 -47.03 17.80
CA PHE A 413 0.31 -47.30 16.65
C PHE A 413 1.77 -47.59 17.06
N GLY A 414 2.06 -47.69 18.36
CA GLY A 414 3.43 -47.79 18.87
C GLY A 414 4.25 -46.51 18.65
N LEU A 415 3.59 -45.38 18.36
CA LEU A 415 4.22 -44.08 18.19
C LEU A 415 4.16 -43.29 19.49
N SER A 416 5.13 -42.41 19.68
CA SER A 416 5.14 -41.47 20.80
C SER A 416 5.22 -40.03 20.28
N ALA A 417 4.45 -39.14 20.89
CA ALA A 417 4.64 -37.72 20.67
C ALA A 417 5.96 -37.28 21.32
N TYR A 418 6.80 -36.54 20.59
CA TYR A 418 8.04 -36.02 21.13
C TYR A 418 7.75 -35.03 22.27
N SER A 419 8.50 -35.16 23.34
CA SER A 419 8.58 -34.17 24.40
C SER A 419 10.04 -34.03 24.83
N SER A 420 10.47 -32.80 25.12
CA SER A 420 11.79 -32.60 25.71
C SER A 420 11.79 -33.10 27.15
N PRO A 421 12.91 -33.68 27.64
CA PRO A 421 13.01 -34.09 29.03
C PRO A 421 12.65 -32.95 29.97
N THR A 422 11.71 -33.20 30.87
CA THR A 422 11.33 -32.25 31.90
C THR A 422 12.22 -32.43 33.13
N GLY A 423 12.20 -31.45 34.05
CA GLY A 423 12.89 -31.61 35.33
C GLY A 423 12.46 -32.87 36.09
N ARG A 424 11.21 -33.32 35.91
CA ARG A 424 10.68 -34.56 36.50
C ARG A 424 11.37 -35.80 35.93
N ASP A 425 11.63 -35.84 34.64
CA ASP A 425 12.29 -36.97 33.98
C ASP A 425 13.74 -37.11 34.44
N VAL A 426 14.45 -36.00 34.60
CA VAL A 426 15.82 -35.97 35.13
C VAL A 426 15.87 -36.43 36.59
N VAL A 427 14.92 -36.00 37.41
CA VAL A 427 14.80 -36.46 38.80
C VAL A 427 14.48 -37.95 38.88
N ASN A 428 13.64 -38.47 37.98
CA ASN A 428 13.34 -39.89 37.87
C ASN A 428 14.60 -40.70 37.52
N ILE A 429 15.46 -40.19 36.62
CA ILE A 429 16.74 -40.82 36.27
C ILE A 429 17.72 -40.81 37.45
N ALA A 430 17.70 -39.75 38.28
CA ALA A 430 18.59 -39.61 39.44
C ALA A 430 18.12 -40.38 40.69
N ASN A 431 16.92 -40.99 40.67
CA ASN A 431 16.35 -41.67 41.84
C ASN A 431 16.89 -43.11 41.98
N PRO A 432 17.59 -43.46 43.08
CA PRO A 432 18.22 -44.76 43.27
C PRO A 432 17.26 -45.91 43.62
N ASN A 433 15.94 -45.69 43.71
CA ASN A 433 14.96 -46.74 44.03
C ASN A 433 13.90 -46.95 42.92
N PRO A 434 14.19 -47.82 41.91
CA PRO A 434 13.33 -48.03 40.74
C PRO A 434 11.93 -48.58 41.02
N LYS A 435 11.71 -49.21 42.18
CA LYS A 435 10.43 -49.84 42.53
C LYS A 435 9.36 -48.86 43.01
N ALA A 436 9.71 -47.60 43.26
CA ALA A 436 8.76 -46.52 43.54
C ALA A 436 8.25 -45.82 42.26
N MET A 437 8.66 -46.30 41.08
CA MET A 437 8.32 -45.67 39.80
C MET A 437 6.93 -46.11 39.29
N PRO A 438 6.20 -45.22 38.59
CA PRO A 438 4.85 -45.48 38.05
C PRO A 438 4.85 -46.29 36.75
N TYR A 439 5.94 -46.96 36.40
CA TYR A 439 6.01 -47.85 35.24
C TYR A 439 6.47 -49.23 35.70
N TYR A 440 5.55 -50.18 35.73
CA TYR A 440 5.84 -51.60 35.93
C TYR A 440 5.36 -52.36 34.70
N GLY A 441 6.24 -52.52 33.70
CA GLY A 441 5.94 -53.25 32.46
C GLY A 441 5.01 -52.51 31.49
N ASP A 442 4.15 -53.28 30.81
CA ASP A 442 3.49 -52.94 29.53
C ASP A 442 2.22 -52.06 29.67
N ARG A 443 2.00 -51.45 30.84
CA ARG A 443 0.87 -50.56 31.09
C ARG A 443 1.33 -49.35 31.92
N PRO A 444 0.94 -48.12 31.57
CA PRO A 444 1.09 -47.00 32.49
C PRO A 444 0.23 -47.28 33.73
N LEU A 445 0.83 -47.36 34.92
CA LEU A 445 0.02 -47.30 36.14
C LEU A 445 -0.64 -45.92 36.18
N SER A 446 -1.91 -45.88 36.59
CA SER A 446 -2.63 -44.63 36.85
C SER A 446 -1.68 -43.70 37.60
N SER A 447 -1.39 -42.52 37.04
CA SER A 447 -0.54 -41.54 37.69
C SER A 447 -0.98 -41.46 39.14
N LEU A 448 -0.06 -41.63 40.09
CA LEU A 448 -0.38 -41.32 41.49
C LEU A 448 -1.06 -39.95 41.49
N PRO A 449 -2.26 -39.82 42.08
CA PRO A 449 -2.99 -38.56 42.05
C PRO A 449 -2.04 -37.46 42.45
N TYR A 450 -2.00 -36.38 41.67
CA TYR A 450 -1.12 -35.25 41.92
C TYR A 450 -1.27 -34.85 43.39
N ASN A 451 -0.23 -35.13 44.18
CA ASN A 451 -0.20 -34.73 45.57
C ASN A 451 0.54 -33.40 45.64
N PRO A 452 -0.19 -32.28 45.86
CA PRO A 452 0.40 -30.95 45.89
C PRO A 452 1.42 -30.75 47.02
N THR A 453 1.51 -31.64 48.00
CA THR A 453 2.50 -31.53 49.09
C THR A 453 3.85 -32.20 48.81
N THR A 454 3.91 -33.19 47.90
CA THR A 454 5.14 -33.98 47.68
C THR A 454 5.76 -33.81 46.30
N ASN A 455 5.02 -33.26 45.34
CA ASN A 455 5.47 -33.17 43.94
C ASN A 455 6.07 -31.82 43.57
N PHE A 456 6.13 -30.85 44.49
CA PHE A 456 7.01 -29.69 44.33
C PHE A 456 8.42 -30.09 44.73
N MET A 457 9.38 -29.80 43.85
CA MET A 457 10.79 -29.87 44.14
C MET A 457 11.14 -28.72 45.10
N VAL A 458 10.78 -28.87 46.37
CA VAL A 458 11.29 -28.05 47.46
C VAL A 458 12.61 -28.69 47.90
N PRO A 459 13.75 -27.96 47.90
CA PRO A 459 15.00 -28.52 48.37
C PRO A 459 14.84 -29.03 49.81
N PRO A 460 15.53 -30.13 50.18
CA PRO A 460 15.35 -30.73 51.50
C PRO A 460 15.93 -29.80 52.57
N ASN A 461 15.05 -29.10 53.27
CA ASN A 461 15.37 -28.39 54.49
C ASN A 461 14.11 -28.32 55.37
N THR A 462 14.09 -29.17 56.38
CA THR A 462 13.54 -28.95 57.73
C THR A 462 12.30 -28.06 57.88
N SER A 463 11.11 -28.63 57.78
CA SER A 463 9.99 -28.50 58.75
C SER A 463 8.68 -28.98 58.11
N GLY A 464 7.79 -29.52 58.95
CA GLY A 464 6.64 -30.31 58.54
C GLY A 464 5.56 -29.55 57.78
N ASP A 465 4.66 -30.36 57.22
CA ASP A 465 3.30 -30.09 56.73
C ASP A 465 2.95 -28.61 56.44
N PRO A 466 2.86 -28.19 55.16
CA PRO A 466 2.64 -26.79 54.83
C PRO A 466 1.22 -26.28 55.09
N GLY A 467 0.29 -27.08 55.62
CA GLY A 467 -1.00 -26.61 56.15
C GLY A 467 -1.96 -25.96 55.14
N TYR A 468 -1.65 -25.97 53.85
CA TYR A 468 -2.52 -25.43 52.81
C TYR A 468 -3.57 -26.47 52.39
N THR A 469 -4.84 -26.16 52.65
CA THR A 469 -5.98 -26.89 52.09
C THR A 469 -6.30 -26.33 50.70
N PHE A 470 -6.33 -27.18 49.69
CA PHE A 470 -6.72 -26.79 48.35
C PHE A 470 -8.22 -26.44 48.35
N SER A 471 -8.57 -25.17 48.16
CA SER A 471 -9.97 -24.76 48.03
C SER A 471 -10.48 -25.14 46.64
N THR A 472 -11.54 -25.94 46.58
CA THR A 472 -12.31 -26.16 45.34
C THR A 472 -13.26 -25.00 45.02
N VAL A 473 -13.42 -24.06 45.95
CA VAL A 473 -14.19 -22.84 45.77
C VAL A 473 -13.28 -21.80 45.12
N THR A 474 -13.59 -21.44 43.88
CA THR A 474 -12.94 -20.33 43.19
C THR A 474 -13.27 -19.03 43.93
N VAL A 475 -12.26 -18.42 44.56
CA VAL A 475 -12.42 -17.13 45.23
C VAL A 475 -12.34 -16.04 44.18
N TYR A 476 -13.50 -15.59 43.70
CA TYR A 476 -13.61 -14.32 43.02
C TYR A 476 -13.81 -13.21 44.07
N PRO A 477 -13.26 -12.01 43.88
CA PRO A 477 -13.67 -10.85 44.67
C PRO A 477 -15.20 -10.74 44.66
N SER A 478 -15.80 -10.49 45.83
CA SER A 478 -17.27 -10.38 45.98
C SER A 478 -17.88 -9.29 45.11
N ASP A 479 -17.08 -8.29 44.73
CA ASP A 479 -17.48 -7.08 44.03
C ASP A 479 -16.79 -6.95 42.67
N ILE A 480 -16.87 -7.98 41.82
CA ILE A 480 -16.64 -7.77 40.39
C ILE A 480 -17.90 -7.06 39.86
N PRO A 481 -17.79 -5.80 39.39
CA PRO A 481 -18.94 -5.10 38.83
C PRO A 481 -19.51 -5.94 37.68
N ARG A 482 -20.80 -6.30 37.76
CA ARG A 482 -21.47 -6.93 36.61
C ARG A 482 -21.35 -5.96 35.44
N ALA A 483 -20.87 -6.45 34.30
CA ALA A 483 -20.85 -5.70 33.06
C ALA A 483 -22.24 -5.07 32.88
N THR A 484 -22.30 -3.74 32.89
CA THR A 484 -23.51 -2.99 32.55
C THR A 484 -23.97 -3.51 31.20
N GLY A 485 -25.25 -3.93 31.11
CA GLY A 485 -25.81 -4.75 30.04
C GLY A 485 -25.85 -4.15 28.63
N GLU A 486 -24.94 -3.26 28.29
CA GLU A 486 -24.58 -2.98 26.90
C GLU A 486 -23.59 -4.05 26.45
N THR A 487 -24.11 -5.23 26.11
CA THR A 487 -23.44 -6.08 25.13
C THR A 487 -23.21 -5.20 23.89
N PRO A 488 -21.96 -4.95 23.45
CA PRO A 488 -21.77 -4.26 22.20
C PRO A 488 -22.37 -5.17 21.13
N VAL A 489 -23.48 -4.72 20.52
CA VAL A 489 -24.02 -5.38 19.34
C VAL A 489 -22.87 -5.38 18.33
N MET A 490 -22.33 -6.57 18.04
CA MET A 490 -21.37 -6.77 16.96
C MET A 490 -22.04 -6.23 15.69
N PRO A 491 -21.51 -5.19 15.02
CA PRO A 491 -22.13 -4.68 13.80
C PRO A 491 -22.05 -5.78 12.75
N GLY A 492 -23.16 -6.49 12.49
CA GLY A 492 -23.25 -7.48 11.41
C GLY A 492 -23.92 -8.82 11.71
N MET A 493 -24.39 -9.11 12.92
CA MET A 493 -25.25 -10.30 13.15
C MET A 493 -26.70 -9.87 13.33
N VAL A 494 -27.48 -9.97 12.25
CA VAL A 494 -28.94 -9.88 12.29
C VAL A 494 -29.46 -11.22 12.83
N GLU A 495 -29.92 -11.26 14.08
CA GLU A 495 -30.78 -12.34 14.57
C GLU A 495 -32.24 -11.94 14.34
N ASP A 496 -32.91 -12.71 13.47
CA ASP A 496 -34.34 -12.63 13.24
C ASP A 496 -35.06 -13.44 14.35
N HIS A 497 -35.69 -12.74 15.28
CA HIS A 497 -36.56 -13.33 16.28
C HIS A 497 -37.95 -12.73 16.18
N THR A 498 -38.76 -13.27 15.26
CA THR A 498 -40.21 -13.27 15.41
C THR A 498 -40.63 -14.56 16.12
N SER A 499 -41.01 -14.47 17.40
CA SER A 499 -41.94 -15.43 17.99
C SER A 499 -43.01 -14.68 18.78
N ASP A 500 -44.25 -14.86 18.31
CA ASP A 500 -45.48 -14.33 18.86
C ASP A 500 -45.66 -14.70 20.34
N THR A 501 -46.00 -13.70 21.14
CA THR A 501 -46.48 -13.88 22.52
C THR A 501 -48.00 -13.98 22.50
N ALA A 502 -48.53 -15.14 22.92
CA ALA A 502 -49.95 -15.28 23.28
C ALA A 502 -50.17 -14.77 24.73
N PRO A 503 -51.27 -14.05 25.03
CA PRO A 503 -51.51 -13.53 26.38
C PRO A 503 -52.29 -14.51 27.25
N THR A 504 -51.84 -14.68 28.50
CA THR A 504 -52.56 -15.34 29.60
C THR A 504 -53.62 -14.37 30.17
N PRO A 505 -54.85 -14.82 30.50
CA PRO A 505 -55.92 -13.91 30.91
C PRO A 505 -55.82 -13.50 32.39
N ALA A 506 -56.15 -12.24 32.67
CA ALA A 506 -56.35 -11.73 34.02
C ALA A 506 -57.76 -12.06 34.53
N ARG A 507 -57.84 -12.40 35.82
CA ARG A 507 -59.07 -12.42 36.63
C ARG A 507 -59.69 -11.02 36.66
N ASP A 508 -60.90 -10.86 36.16
CA ASP A 508 -62.17 -10.80 36.92
C ASP A 508 -63.37 -10.81 35.95
#